data_AF-A0A246F397-F1
#
_entry.id   AF-A0A246F397-F1
#
_cell.length_a   1.000
_cell.length_b   1.000
_cell.length_c   1.000
_cell.angle_alpha   90.00
_cell.angle_beta   90.00
_cell.angle_gamma   90.00
#
_symmetry.space_group_name_H-M   'P 1'
#
loop_
_entity.id
_entity.type
_entity.pdbx_description
1 polymer ?
#
loop_
_entity_poly.entity_id
_entity_poly.type
_entity_poly.pdbx_seq_one_letter_code
_entity_poly.pdbx_strand_id
1 'polypeptide(L)'
;MQIDRDVRPEHFAQLEGLLYGINYEVWIGLYGPLDAQISLEQALKEVVSQDAVVGGSELAARGVVRSQIMEMLLYPGDPGCGPIDLEAKRAEIITLTRRILSDAHLDEAQEVTSFWFAKGHPAYPVFWDFAYDIHAQGKRWILLGSSSD
;
A
#
# COMPACT_ATOMS: atom_id res chain seq x y z
N MET A 1 4.19 -14.03 1.76
CA MET A 1 2.78 -13.90 2.21
C MET A 1 1.93 -14.87 1.39
N GLN A 2 1.18 -15.79 1.99
CA GLN A 2 0.36 -16.75 1.22
C GLN A 2 -1.04 -16.15 1.02
N ILE A 3 -1.27 -15.50 -0.13
CA ILE A 3 -2.61 -15.04 -0.52
C ILE A 3 -3.36 -16.25 -1.07
N ASP A 4 -4.30 -16.81 -0.29
CA ASP A 4 -5.04 -18.03 -0.66
C ASP A 4 -5.93 -17.83 -1.90
N ARG A 5 -6.41 -16.59 -2.13
CA ARG A 5 -7.00 -16.10 -3.39
C ARG A 5 -6.81 -14.59 -3.53
N ASP A 6 -6.06 -14.17 -4.54
CA ASP A 6 -5.98 -12.75 -4.86
C ASP A 6 -7.25 -12.29 -5.58
N VAL A 7 -8.11 -11.58 -4.85
CA VAL A 7 -9.36 -11.02 -5.36
C VAL A 7 -9.21 -9.57 -5.80
N ARG A 8 -7.99 -9.02 -5.78
CA ARG A 8 -7.71 -7.64 -6.19
C ARG A 8 -7.91 -7.48 -7.70
N PRO A 9 -8.27 -6.28 -8.16
CA PRO A 9 -8.27 -5.97 -9.59
C PRO A 9 -6.92 -6.27 -10.25
N GLU A 10 -6.94 -6.68 -11.52
CA GLU A 10 -5.75 -7.08 -12.29
C GLU A 10 -4.60 -6.06 -12.29
N HIS A 11 -4.93 -4.77 -12.18
CA HIS A 11 -3.95 -3.69 -12.26
C HIS A 11 -3.01 -3.61 -11.04
N PHE A 12 -3.37 -4.27 -9.92
CA PHE A 12 -2.47 -4.44 -8.78
C PHE A 12 -1.32 -5.38 -9.17
N ALA A 13 -1.65 -6.58 -9.67
CA ALA A 13 -0.65 -7.55 -10.12
C ALA A 13 0.17 -7.02 -11.30
N GLN A 14 -0.43 -6.24 -12.20
CA GLN A 14 0.29 -5.56 -13.28
C GLN A 14 1.34 -4.59 -12.71
N LEU A 15 0.97 -3.73 -11.76
CA LEU A 15 1.90 -2.79 -11.14
C LEU A 15 3.01 -3.51 -10.39
N GLU A 16 2.70 -4.52 -9.59
CA GLU A 16 3.67 -5.35 -8.87
C GLU A 16 4.67 -5.99 -9.85
N GLY A 17 4.18 -6.55 -10.97
CA GLY A 17 5.02 -7.14 -12.02
C GLY A 17 5.93 -6.14 -12.73
N LEU A 18 5.48 -4.89 -12.90
CA LEU A 18 6.34 -3.82 -13.44
C LEU A 18 7.46 -3.42 -12.47
N LEU A 19 7.30 -3.68 -11.18
CA LEU A 19 8.26 -3.30 -10.15
C LEU A 19 9.24 -4.41 -9.77
N TYR A 20 9.11 -5.59 -10.37
CA TYR A 20 10.01 -6.72 -10.12
C TYR A 20 11.49 -6.37 -10.42
N GLY A 21 12.36 -6.75 -9.49
CA GLY A 21 13.82 -6.74 -9.62
C GLY A 21 14.44 -8.10 -9.27
N ILE A 22 15.77 -8.21 -9.32
CA ILE A 22 16.48 -9.49 -9.09
C ILE A 22 16.18 -10.08 -7.70
N ASN A 23 16.04 -9.20 -6.70
CA ASN A 23 15.80 -9.46 -5.27
C ASN A 23 14.92 -8.32 -4.71
N TYR A 24 13.86 -8.00 -5.44
CA TYR A 24 13.02 -6.86 -5.16
C TYR A 24 11.60 -7.20 -5.57
N GLU A 25 10.82 -7.66 -4.59
CA GLU A 25 9.40 -7.90 -4.73
C GLU A 25 8.65 -6.71 -4.14
N VAL A 26 7.62 -6.26 -4.87
CA VAL A 26 6.68 -5.24 -4.37
C VAL A 26 5.33 -5.88 -4.19
N TRP A 27 4.70 -5.58 -3.07
CA TRP A 27 3.32 -5.97 -2.77
C TRP A 27 2.49 -4.75 -2.39
N ILE A 28 1.24 -4.68 -2.87
CA ILE A 28 0.30 -3.59 -2.59
C ILE A 28 -1.08 -4.16 -2.20
N GLY A 29 -1.49 -3.99 -0.95
CA GLY A 29 -2.81 -4.39 -0.47
C GLY A 29 -3.80 -3.23 -0.43
N LEU A 30 -5.03 -3.44 -0.91
CA LEU A 30 -6.15 -2.53 -0.66
C LEU A 30 -7.31 -3.32 -0.04
N TYR A 31 -7.74 -2.90 1.14
CA TYR A 31 -8.82 -3.54 1.90
C TYR A 31 -9.96 -2.56 2.11
N GLY A 32 -11.16 -2.96 1.71
CA GLY A 32 -12.36 -2.16 1.89
C GLY A 32 -13.46 -2.50 0.88
N PRO A 33 -14.64 -1.86 0.99
CA PRO A 33 -15.01 -0.92 2.05
C PRO A 33 -15.25 -1.61 3.40
N LEU A 34 -14.72 -1.03 4.49
CA LEU A 34 -14.89 -1.51 5.87
C LEU A 34 -15.79 -0.56 6.67
N ASP A 35 -16.22 -1.03 7.85
CA ASP A 35 -16.88 -0.15 8.82
C ASP A 35 -15.87 0.89 9.36
N ALA A 36 -16.25 2.17 9.27
CA ALA A 36 -15.46 3.28 9.79
C ALA A 36 -15.61 3.46 11.31
N GLN A 37 -16.61 2.82 11.93
CA GLN A 37 -16.90 2.97 13.37
C GLN A 37 -16.05 2.07 14.28
N ILE A 38 -15.46 1.01 13.73
CA ILE A 38 -14.53 0.15 14.49
C ILE A 38 -13.14 0.79 14.55
N SER A 39 -12.31 0.38 15.52
CA SER A 39 -10.93 0.87 15.60
C SER A 39 -10.08 0.39 14.42
N LEU A 40 -9.01 1.10 14.09
CA LEU A 40 -8.06 0.69 13.04
C LEU A 40 -7.48 -0.69 13.34
N GLU A 41 -7.06 -0.95 14.58
CA GLU A 41 -6.54 -2.26 14.98
C GLU A 41 -7.57 -3.39 14.81
N GLN A 42 -8.84 -3.13 15.12
CA GLN A 42 -9.89 -4.13 14.90
C GLN A 42 -10.06 -4.41 13.40
N ALA A 43 -10.15 -3.37 12.58
CA ALA A 43 -10.25 -3.53 11.12
C ALA A 43 -9.07 -4.33 10.54
N LEU A 44 -7.84 -4.01 10.97
CA LEU A 44 -6.63 -4.72 10.55
C LEU A 44 -6.65 -6.20 10.94
N LYS A 45 -7.18 -6.53 12.12
CA LYS A 45 -7.30 -7.93 12.57
C LYS A 45 -8.29 -8.73 11.76
N GLU A 46 -9.34 -8.09 11.26
CA GLU A 46 -10.35 -8.73 10.44
C GLU A 46 -9.85 -9.01 9.02
N VAL A 47 -9.04 -8.13 8.43
CA VAL A 47 -8.73 -8.19 6.98
C VAL A 47 -7.26 -8.36 6.62
N VAL A 48 -6.33 -8.05 7.52
CA VAL A 48 -4.87 -8.09 7.25
C VAL A 48 -4.20 -9.22 8.04
N SER A 49 -4.27 -9.17 9.37
CA SER A 49 -3.57 -10.13 10.24
C SER A 49 -4.18 -10.14 11.63
N GLN A 50 -4.55 -11.33 12.14
CA GLN A 50 -5.14 -11.48 13.48
C GLN A 50 -4.26 -10.94 14.62
N ASP A 51 -2.94 -10.86 14.39
CA ASP A 51 -1.95 -10.35 15.33
C ASP A 51 -1.58 -8.87 15.09
N ALA A 52 -2.32 -8.15 14.25
CA ALA A 52 -2.04 -6.75 13.94
C ALA A 52 -2.10 -5.86 15.19
N VAL A 53 -1.04 -5.08 15.40
CA VAL A 53 -0.94 -4.06 16.46
C VAL A 53 -0.42 -2.78 15.81
N VAL A 54 -1.11 -1.66 16.03
CA VAL A 54 -0.70 -0.35 15.52
C VAL A 54 0.31 0.25 16.51
N GLY A 55 1.49 0.59 16.01
CA GLY A 55 2.55 1.19 16.82
C GLY A 55 2.42 2.70 17.00
N GLY A 56 1.76 3.35 16.05
CA GLY A 56 1.48 4.77 16.07
C GLY A 56 0.77 5.20 14.78
N SER A 57 0.15 6.36 14.83
CA SER A 57 -0.60 6.91 13.71
C SER A 57 -0.58 8.43 13.72
N GLU A 58 -0.59 9.06 12.55
CA GLU A 58 -0.65 10.52 12.40
C GLU A 58 -1.51 10.93 11.20
N LEU A 59 -2.12 12.11 11.29
CA LEU A 59 -2.90 12.65 10.18
C LEU A 59 -1.98 13.00 9.01
N ALA A 60 -2.35 12.55 7.82
CA ALA A 60 -1.59 12.77 6.60
C ALA A 60 -2.43 13.58 5.58
N ALA A 61 -1.81 14.60 4.97
CA ALA A 61 -2.45 15.31 3.87
C ALA A 61 -2.47 14.43 2.61
N ARG A 62 -3.61 14.35 1.91
CA ARG A 62 -3.77 13.57 0.67
C ARG A 62 -2.65 13.76 -0.36
N GLY A 63 -2.19 15.00 -0.53
CA GLY A 63 -1.08 15.33 -1.43
C GLY A 63 0.26 14.72 -0.99
N VAL A 64 0.50 14.65 0.31
CA VAL A 64 1.71 14.00 0.90
C VAL A 64 1.65 12.50 0.68
N VAL A 65 0.51 11.87 0.97
CA VAL A 65 0.27 10.43 0.74
C VAL A 65 0.56 10.05 -0.71
N ARG A 66 -0.01 10.82 -1.65
CA ARG A 66 0.20 10.59 -3.09
C ARG A 66 1.68 10.71 -3.47
N SER A 67 2.36 11.76 -3.00
CA SER A 67 3.79 11.95 -3.31
C SER A 67 4.66 10.85 -2.71
N GLN A 68 4.40 10.43 -1.48
CA GLN A 68 5.16 9.37 -0.79
C GLN A 68 5.02 8.02 -1.49
N ILE A 69 3.79 7.60 -1.81
CA ILE A 69 3.56 6.35 -2.54
C ILE A 69 4.25 6.40 -3.90
N MET A 70 4.17 7.54 -4.60
CA MET A 70 4.83 7.70 -5.90
C MET A 70 6.35 7.64 -5.78
N GLU A 71 6.93 8.26 -4.76
CA GLU A 71 8.36 8.23 -4.48
C GLU A 71 8.85 6.82 -4.18
N MET A 72 8.13 6.06 -3.34
CA MET A 72 8.47 4.67 -3.00
C MET A 72 8.37 3.74 -4.21
N LEU A 73 7.30 3.83 -5.00
CA LEU A 73 7.12 2.97 -6.18
C LEU A 73 8.04 3.33 -7.34
N LEU A 74 8.57 4.55 -7.38
CA LEU A 74 9.57 5.00 -8.35
C LEU A 74 10.98 5.05 -7.76
N TYR A 75 11.18 4.45 -6.58
CA TYR A 75 12.49 4.33 -5.98
C TYR A 75 13.33 3.35 -6.81
N PRO A 76 14.49 3.75 -7.35
CA PRO A 76 15.32 2.87 -8.17
C PRO A 76 15.97 1.73 -7.39
N GLY A 77 15.86 1.71 -6.07
CA GLY A 77 16.60 0.79 -5.21
C GLY A 77 18.07 1.15 -5.09
N ASP A 78 18.79 0.36 -4.29
CA ASP A 78 20.25 0.37 -4.32
C ASP A 78 20.75 -0.23 -5.65
N PRO A 79 21.98 0.10 -6.11
CA PRO A 79 22.52 -0.41 -7.36
C PRO A 79 22.45 -1.95 -7.45
N GLY A 80 21.60 -2.46 -8.35
CA GLY A 80 21.39 -3.89 -8.57
C GLY A 80 20.24 -4.53 -7.78
N CYS A 81 19.54 -3.76 -6.94
CA CYS A 81 18.52 -4.25 -6.01
C CYS A 81 17.16 -3.56 -6.17
N GLY A 82 16.82 -3.03 -7.36
CA GLY A 82 15.56 -2.37 -7.61
C GLY A 82 14.89 -2.82 -8.92
N PRO A 83 13.80 -2.14 -9.34
CA PRO A 83 13.04 -2.53 -10.51
C PRO A 83 13.90 -2.51 -11.79
N ILE A 84 13.87 -3.62 -12.54
CA ILE A 84 14.56 -3.72 -13.84
C ILE A 84 13.93 -2.70 -14.81
N ASP A 85 14.70 -1.94 -15.59
CA ASP A 85 14.19 -1.01 -16.61
C ASP A 85 13.13 0.01 -16.12
N LEU A 86 13.29 0.52 -14.88
CA LEU A 86 12.33 1.44 -14.25
C LEU A 86 11.96 2.65 -15.12
N GLU A 87 12.94 3.28 -15.78
CA GLU A 87 12.69 4.45 -16.64
C GLU A 87 11.77 4.14 -17.83
N ALA A 88 11.91 2.95 -18.42
CA ALA A 88 11.07 2.54 -19.55
C ALA A 88 9.61 2.30 -19.12
N LYS A 89 9.40 1.86 -17.87
CA LYS A 89 8.08 1.52 -17.30
C LYS A 89 7.44 2.66 -16.51
N ARG A 90 8.18 3.76 -16.27
CA ARG A 90 7.78 4.88 -15.40
C ARG A 90 6.37 5.42 -15.69
N ALA A 91 6.04 5.65 -16.95
CA ALA A 91 4.74 6.22 -17.33
C ALA A 91 3.56 5.27 -17.01
N GLU A 92 3.76 3.97 -17.20
CA GLU A 92 2.76 2.95 -16.90
C GLU A 92 2.59 2.78 -15.39
N ILE A 93 3.70 2.73 -14.64
CA ILE A 93 3.70 2.71 -13.17
C ILE A 93 2.89 3.89 -12.62
N ILE A 94 3.17 5.13 -13.08
CA ILE A 94 2.42 6.33 -12.65
C ILE A 94 0.92 6.18 -12.91
N THR A 95 0.55 5.60 -14.07
CA THR A 95 -0.85 5.45 -14.46
C THR A 95 -1.57 4.42 -13.57
N LEU A 96 -0.96 3.27 -13.33
CA LEU A 96 -1.52 2.23 -12.46
C LEU A 96 -1.58 2.69 -11.01
N THR A 97 -0.54 3.38 -10.51
CA THR A 97 -0.56 3.96 -9.16
C THR A 97 -1.72 4.93 -8.99
N ARG A 98 -1.96 5.84 -9.95
CA ARG A 98 -3.11 6.76 -9.88
C ARG A 98 -4.45 6.02 -9.84
N ARG A 99 -4.56 4.90 -10.56
CA ARG A 99 -5.76 4.07 -10.54
C ARG A 99 -5.97 3.44 -9.16
N ILE A 100 -4.92 2.88 -8.55
CA ILE A 100 -4.99 2.32 -7.18
C ILE A 100 -5.38 3.39 -6.15
N LEU A 101 -4.82 4.60 -6.26
CA LEU A 101 -5.18 5.69 -5.35
C LEU A 101 -6.64 6.14 -5.53
N SER A 102 -7.17 6.05 -6.76
CA SER A 102 -8.59 6.27 -7.03
C SER A 102 -9.46 5.17 -6.42
N ASP A 103 -9.07 3.91 -6.57
CA ASP A 103 -9.78 2.76 -5.98
C ASP A 103 -9.77 2.79 -4.45
N ALA A 104 -8.73 3.38 -3.85
CA ALA A 104 -8.64 3.65 -2.42
C ALA A 104 -9.42 4.90 -1.98
N HIS A 105 -10.13 5.56 -2.89
CA HIS A 105 -10.88 6.80 -2.65
C HIS A 105 -10.04 7.94 -2.05
N LEU A 106 -8.72 7.98 -2.33
CA LEU A 106 -7.83 8.98 -1.74
C LEU A 106 -8.26 10.41 -2.06
N ASP A 107 -8.72 10.66 -3.29
CA ASP A 107 -9.12 12.00 -3.74
C ASP A 107 -10.42 12.48 -3.08
N GLU A 108 -11.24 11.57 -2.56
CA GLU A 108 -12.52 11.84 -1.90
C GLU A 108 -12.42 11.73 -0.37
N ALA A 109 -11.25 11.37 0.15
CA ALA A 109 -11.05 11.12 1.56
C ALA A 109 -11.35 12.37 2.41
N GLN A 110 -12.19 12.18 3.43
CA GLN A 110 -12.43 13.16 4.49
C GLN A 110 -11.27 13.17 5.49
N GLU A 111 -10.66 12.00 5.73
CA GLU A 111 -9.52 11.83 6.61
C GLU A 111 -8.59 10.77 6.05
N VAL A 112 -7.27 11.00 6.19
CA VAL A 112 -6.25 9.99 5.90
C VAL A 112 -5.26 9.99 7.05
N THR A 113 -4.98 8.80 7.56
CA THR A 113 -4.06 8.59 8.67
C THR A 113 -2.96 7.65 8.22
N SER A 114 -1.70 8.07 8.28
CA SER A 114 -0.57 7.15 8.15
C SER A 114 -0.40 6.40 9.47
N PHE A 115 0.01 5.14 9.40
CA PHE A 115 0.30 4.34 10.58
C PHE A 115 1.43 3.35 10.30
N TRP A 116 1.92 2.70 11.35
CA TRP A 116 2.89 1.61 11.22
C TRP A 116 2.52 0.45 12.14
N PHE A 117 2.94 -0.75 11.78
CA PHE A 117 2.67 -1.96 12.53
C PHE A 117 3.74 -2.19 13.60
N ALA A 118 3.36 -2.26 14.86
CA ALA A 118 4.22 -2.80 15.91
C ALA A 118 4.33 -4.32 15.82
N LYS A 119 3.27 -4.99 15.34
CA LYS A 119 3.21 -6.44 15.11
C LYS A 119 2.24 -6.78 13.97
N GLY A 120 2.42 -7.95 13.36
CA GLY A 120 1.48 -8.49 12.38
C GLY A 120 1.55 -7.87 10.99
N HIS A 121 2.64 -7.17 10.66
CA HIS A 121 2.88 -6.69 9.30
C HIS A 121 2.99 -7.88 8.33
N PRO A 122 2.40 -7.81 7.13
CA PRO A 122 2.37 -8.93 6.19
C PRO A 122 3.73 -9.29 5.56
N ALA A 123 4.67 -8.35 5.55
CA ALA A 123 5.87 -8.44 4.71
C ALA A 123 7.24 -8.19 5.41
N TYR A 124 7.31 -7.99 6.74
CA TYR A 124 8.64 -7.76 7.37
C TYR A 124 9.54 -9.01 7.25
N PRO A 125 10.85 -8.84 6.95
CA PRO A 125 11.59 -7.57 6.74
C PRO A 125 11.34 -6.91 5.36
N VAL A 126 11.31 -5.57 5.34
CA VAL A 126 11.05 -4.75 4.13
C VAL A 126 12.14 -3.70 3.91
N PHE A 127 12.39 -3.31 2.66
CA PHE A 127 13.22 -2.16 2.29
C PHE A 127 12.48 -0.83 2.53
N TRP A 128 11.19 -0.81 2.21
CA TRP A 128 10.27 0.28 2.53
C TRP A 128 8.86 -0.28 2.66
N ASP A 129 8.04 0.42 3.43
CA ASP A 129 6.60 0.20 3.54
C ASP A 129 5.84 1.52 3.57
N PHE A 130 4.55 1.43 3.30
CA PHE A 130 3.57 2.45 3.62
C PHE A 130 2.27 1.80 4.09
N ALA A 131 1.57 2.49 4.99
CA ALA A 131 0.28 2.06 5.48
C ALA A 131 -0.61 3.26 5.78
N TYR A 132 -1.78 3.30 5.15
CA TYR A 132 -2.74 4.40 5.28
C TYR A 132 -4.15 3.88 5.58
N ASP A 133 -4.78 4.48 6.59
CA ASP A 133 -6.20 4.37 6.90
C ASP A 133 -6.93 5.53 6.24
N ILE A 134 -7.77 5.25 5.25
CA ILE A 134 -8.45 6.23 4.41
C ILE A 134 -9.95 6.19 4.69
N HIS A 135 -10.51 7.30 5.12
CA HIS A 135 -11.94 7.45 5.38
C HIS A 135 -12.59 8.28 4.28
N ALA A 136 -13.48 7.65 3.53
CA ALA A 136 -14.22 8.29 2.44
C ALA A 136 -15.70 7.87 2.48
N GLN A 137 -16.64 8.77 2.19
CA GLN A 137 -18.06 8.41 2.03
C GLN A 137 -18.68 7.63 3.23
N GLY A 138 -18.18 7.86 4.46
CA GLY A 138 -18.62 7.14 5.66
C GLY A 138 -18.14 5.68 5.76
N LYS A 139 -17.11 5.32 4.98
CA LYS A 139 -16.47 4.00 4.95
C LYS A 139 -14.96 4.12 5.11
N ARG A 140 -14.32 3.00 5.44
CA ARG A 140 -12.87 2.87 5.60
C ARG A 140 -12.26 2.04 4.48
N TRP A 141 -11.09 2.45 4.01
CA TRP A 141 -10.17 1.66 3.19
C TRP A 141 -8.80 1.66 3.83
N ILE A 142 -8.12 0.51 3.80
CA ILE A 142 -6.76 0.36 4.27
C ILE A 142 -5.88 0.09 3.06
N LEU A 143 -4.95 0.99 2.79
CA LEU A 143 -3.99 0.87 1.70
C LEU A 143 -2.61 0.57 2.28
N LEU A 144 -2.08 -0.59 1.95
CA LEU A 144 -0.77 -1.06 2.36
C LEU A 144 0.12 -1.25 1.14
N GLY A 145 1.41 -1.03 1.30
CA GLY A 145 2.38 -1.45 0.31
C GLY A 145 3.75 -1.62 0.92
N SER A 146 4.55 -2.49 0.33
CA SER A 146 5.89 -2.76 0.80
C SER A 146 6.77 -3.30 -0.31
N SER A 147 8.08 -3.13 -0.15
CA SER A 147 9.07 -3.88 -0.90
C SER A 147 9.91 -4.76 0.03
N SER A 148 10.19 -5.99 -0.38
CA SER A 148 11.07 -6.94 0.30
C SER A 148 12.04 -7.61 -0.67
N ASP A 149 13.04 -8.30 -0.13
CA ASP A 149 13.94 -9.22 -0.87
C ASP A 149 13.15 -10.40 -1.45
#